data_AF-A0A0F9QXV5-F1
#
_entry.id   AF-A0A0F9QXV5-F1
#
_cell.length_a   1.000
_cell.length_b   1.000
_cell.length_c   1.000
_cell.angle_alpha   90.00
_cell.angle_beta   90.00
_cell.angle_gamma   90.00
#
_symmetry.space_group_name_H-M   'P 1'
#
loop_
_entity.id
_entity.type
_entity.pdbx_description
1 polymer ?
#
loop_
_entity_poly.entity_id
_entity_poly.type
_entity_poly.pdbx_seq_one_letter_code
_entity_poly.pdbx_strand_id
1 'polypeptide(L)'
;MTTTIEWCQNPDGTRGKTWNPVTGCTKIGAGCKNCFAERMFKRLAWHKRTVYFGRNFNDVMVHPDKLDKPLHWKKPRRIFVNSMSDLFHDSVSDNFIHQVFAVMALCPWHTFIILTKRAERMREYISADETVERILKIAPEFFISNKKTGDVNIGPLQYWEENGSHFSDIDPWPLPNVWQGVSVSNQTEACRHLPILLQTPAAVRLVSLEPLLGAVDLTNIRDPNRFPHCLRLDVLAGREFHEDDDCRWTAGNKLNQVIVGGETGPGARPMDPNWVRDIRDQCLIAGVPFFLKHVSKEAGRLLDGREWNEMPEVKN
;
A
#
# COMPACT_ATOMS: atom_id res chain seq x y z
N MET A 1 5.13 9.40 -13.05
CA MET A 1 4.68 8.94 -14.40
C MET A 1 3.23 8.46 -14.30
N THR A 2 2.47 8.42 -15.39
CA THR A 2 1.16 7.72 -15.40
C THR A 2 1.39 6.25 -15.08
N THR A 3 0.60 5.71 -14.15
CA THR A 3 0.69 4.30 -13.77
C THR A 3 -0.07 3.42 -14.77
N THR A 4 0.41 2.20 -14.99
CA THR A 4 -0.33 1.13 -15.68
C THR A 4 -1.01 0.18 -14.70
N ILE A 5 -0.90 0.44 -13.39
CA ILE A 5 -1.50 -0.38 -12.33
C ILE A 5 -2.99 -0.05 -12.26
N GLU A 6 -3.82 -1.05 -12.51
CA GLU A 6 -5.25 -0.89 -12.75
C GLU A 6 -6.01 -0.52 -11.48
N TRP A 7 -5.65 -1.08 -10.33
CA TRP A 7 -6.20 -0.69 -9.03
C TRP A 7 -5.72 0.69 -8.55
N CYS A 8 -4.90 1.39 -9.35
CA CYS A 8 -4.54 2.79 -9.15
C CYS A 8 -5.24 3.76 -10.12
N GLN A 9 -6.30 3.35 -10.82
CA GLN A 9 -7.12 4.28 -11.61
C GLN A 9 -7.78 5.35 -10.72
N ASN A 10 -8.02 6.54 -11.23
CA ASN A 10 -8.77 7.59 -10.54
C ASN A 10 -10.27 7.27 -10.59
N PRO A 11 -11.10 7.87 -9.70
CA PRO A 11 -12.56 7.65 -9.72
C PRO A 11 -13.25 7.98 -11.06
N ASP A 12 -12.68 8.90 -11.85
CA ASP A 12 -13.17 9.26 -13.19
C ASP A 12 -12.75 8.26 -14.30
N GLY A 13 -12.14 7.13 -13.93
CA GLY A 13 -11.65 6.10 -14.86
C GLY A 13 -10.30 6.43 -15.50
N THR A 14 -9.74 7.63 -15.29
CA THR A 14 -8.43 7.97 -15.84
C THR A 14 -7.29 7.28 -15.10
N ARG A 15 -6.12 7.12 -15.74
CA ARG A 15 -4.95 6.51 -15.09
C ARG A 15 -4.44 7.37 -13.93
N GLY A 16 -4.15 6.75 -12.81
CA GLY A 16 -3.45 7.38 -11.69
C GLY A 16 -1.97 7.64 -11.98
N LYS A 17 -1.20 7.84 -10.91
CA LYS A 17 0.24 8.10 -10.98
C LYS A 17 1.03 7.10 -10.15
N THR A 18 2.31 6.99 -10.48
CA THR A 18 3.31 6.36 -9.64
C THR A 18 4.29 7.40 -9.15
N TRP A 19 4.58 7.35 -7.86
CA TRP A 19 5.60 8.14 -7.19
C TRP A 19 6.62 7.19 -6.54
N ASN A 20 7.88 7.27 -6.97
CA ASN A 20 8.95 6.37 -6.53
C ASN A 20 10.08 7.17 -5.85
N PRO A 21 9.89 7.61 -4.60
CA PRO A 21 10.95 8.22 -3.78
C PRO A 21 12.03 7.22 -3.37
N VAL A 22 11.82 5.91 -3.51
CA VAL A 22 12.85 4.87 -3.28
C VAL A 22 13.01 4.00 -4.53
N THR A 23 14.20 3.45 -4.74
CA THR A 23 14.46 2.44 -5.77
C THR A 23 15.30 1.30 -5.22
N GLY A 24 15.04 0.08 -5.69
CA GLY A 24 15.71 -1.13 -5.21
C GLY A 24 14.94 -1.77 -4.06
N CYS A 25 15.19 -3.05 -3.83
CA CYS A 25 14.59 -3.82 -2.74
C CYS A 25 15.36 -5.12 -2.51
N THR A 26 15.26 -5.68 -1.30
CA THR A 26 15.69 -7.05 -0.99
C THR A 26 14.48 -7.99 -0.98
N LYS A 27 14.63 -9.18 -1.58
CA LYS A 27 13.59 -10.21 -1.64
C LYS A 27 13.45 -10.91 -0.29
N ILE A 28 12.22 -10.99 0.24
CA ILE A 28 11.95 -11.55 1.58
C ILE A 28 10.85 -12.62 1.64
N GLY A 29 10.30 -13.05 0.49
CA GLY A 29 9.20 -14.02 0.47
C GLY A 29 9.04 -14.76 -0.85
N ALA A 30 8.12 -15.72 -0.87
CA ALA A 30 7.93 -16.61 -2.02
C ALA A 30 7.45 -15.84 -3.27
N GLY A 31 6.65 -14.79 -3.07
CA GLY A 31 6.21 -13.88 -4.13
C GLY A 31 7.35 -13.10 -4.79
N CYS A 32 8.49 -12.92 -4.10
CA CYS A 32 9.61 -12.16 -4.63
C CYS A 32 10.47 -12.93 -5.63
N LYS A 33 10.30 -14.27 -5.76
CA LYS A 33 11.15 -15.12 -6.60
C LYS A 33 11.26 -14.60 -8.03
N ASN A 34 10.13 -14.34 -8.70
CA ASN A 34 10.08 -13.80 -10.07
C ASN A 34 9.62 -12.31 -10.10
N CYS A 35 10.11 -11.52 -9.14
CA CYS A 35 9.70 -10.13 -8.94
C CYS A 35 9.72 -9.28 -10.23
N PHE A 36 8.56 -8.72 -10.61
CA PHE A 36 8.44 -7.80 -11.72
C PHE A 36 9.38 -6.59 -11.58
N ALA A 37 9.47 -6.01 -10.38
CA ALA A 37 10.29 -4.84 -10.12
C ALA A 37 11.78 -5.12 -10.37
N GLU A 38 12.29 -6.30 -9.99
CA GLU A 38 13.68 -6.67 -10.27
C GLU A 38 13.95 -6.79 -11.77
N ARG A 39 13.04 -7.44 -12.52
CA ARG A 39 13.16 -7.56 -13.97
C ARG A 39 13.15 -6.18 -14.64
N MET A 40 12.27 -5.29 -14.20
CA MET A 40 12.21 -3.92 -14.69
C MET A 40 13.47 -3.14 -14.33
N PHE A 41 13.96 -3.29 -13.09
CA PHE A 41 15.20 -2.66 -12.63
C PHE A 41 16.38 -3.09 -13.49
N LYS A 42 16.55 -4.40 -13.74
CA LYS A 42 17.60 -4.95 -14.61
C LYS A 42 17.55 -4.32 -16.00
N ARG A 43 16.36 -4.15 -16.58
CA ARG A 43 16.20 -3.46 -17.87
C ARG A 43 16.64 -2.00 -17.80
N LEU A 44 16.20 -1.27 -16.76
CA LEU A 44 16.50 0.15 -16.60
C LEU A 44 17.97 0.42 -16.27
N ALA A 45 18.65 -0.52 -15.60
CA ALA A 45 20.05 -0.41 -15.21
C ALA A 45 21.03 -0.33 -16.40
N TRP A 46 20.59 -0.69 -17.61
CA TRP A 46 21.37 -0.52 -18.85
C TRP A 46 21.29 0.91 -19.43
N HIS A 47 20.37 1.74 -18.95
CA HIS A 47 20.12 3.07 -19.54
C HIS A 47 20.76 4.19 -18.70
N LYS A 48 21.85 4.79 -19.24
CA LYS A 48 22.68 5.85 -18.63
C LYS A 48 21.92 7.04 -18.05
N ARG A 49 20.72 7.34 -18.54
CA ARG A 49 19.91 8.49 -18.11
C ARG A 49 18.98 8.17 -16.94
N THR A 50 18.97 6.93 -16.46
CA THR A 50 18.07 6.52 -15.38
C THR A 50 18.81 6.44 -14.06
N VAL A 51 18.09 6.61 -12.96
CA VAL A 51 18.62 6.44 -11.61
C VAL A 51 19.03 5.00 -11.28
N TYR A 52 18.78 4.05 -12.18
CA TYR A 52 19.11 2.63 -12.03
C TYR A 52 20.46 2.28 -12.67
N PHE A 53 21.04 3.19 -13.46
CA PHE A 53 22.20 2.91 -14.29
C PHE A 53 23.38 2.37 -13.47
N GLY A 54 23.89 1.20 -13.87
CA GLY A 54 25.05 0.57 -13.22
C GLY A 54 24.79 0.03 -11.80
N ARG A 55 23.54 0.04 -11.32
CA ARG A 55 23.17 -0.43 -9.97
C ARG A 55 22.60 -1.84 -10.01
N ASN A 56 22.64 -2.51 -8.87
CA ASN A 56 21.97 -3.79 -8.64
C ASN A 56 20.62 -3.59 -7.96
N PHE A 57 19.69 -4.54 -8.10
CA PHE A 57 18.35 -4.40 -7.51
C PHE A 57 18.35 -4.29 -5.97
N ASN A 58 19.31 -4.93 -5.30
CA ASN A 58 19.48 -4.89 -3.85
C ASN A 58 20.20 -3.63 -3.35
N ASP A 59 20.72 -2.79 -4.25
CA ASP A 59 21.23 -1.48 -3.89
C ASP A 59 20.04 -0.55 -3.66
N VAL A 60 19.56 -0.44 -2.42
CA VAL A 60 18.42 0.41 -2.06
C VAL A 60 18.87 1.85 -1.93
N MET A 61 18.19 2.75 -2.65
CA MET A 61 18.52 4.18 -2.68
C MET A 61 17.26 5.02 -2.60
N VAL A 62 17.34 6.04 -1.74
CA VAL A 62 16.34 7.11 -1.59
C VAL A 62 16.60 8.24 -2.58
N HIS A 63 15.55 8.97 -2.97
CA HIS A 63 15.59 10.04 -3.97
C HIS A 63 14.94 11.32 -3.41
N PRO A 64 15.66 12.12 -2.59
CA PRO A 64 15.15 13.39 -2.07
C PRO A 64 14.71 14.36 -3.17
N ASP A 65 15.38 14.32 -4.33
CA ASP A 65 15.08 15.09 -5.55
C ASP A 65 13.73 14.74 -6.19
N LYS A 66 13.03 13.72 -5.69
CA LYS A 66 11.72 13.29 -6.20
C LYS A 66 10.61 13.48 -5.20
N LEU A 67 10.89 13.97 -4.00
CA LEU A 67 9.91 14.06 -2.93
C LEU A 67 8.78 15.04 -3.27
N ASP A 68 9.10 16.16 -3.90
CA ASP A 68 8.16 17.24 -4.24
C ASP A 68 7.14 16.90 -5.32
N LYS A 69 7.34 15.83 -6.11
CA LYS A 69 6.53 15.52 -7.30
C LYS A 69 5.01 15.56 -7.09
N PRO A 70 4.44 15.02 -5.99
CA PRO A 70 3.01 15.11 -5.75
C PRO A 70 2.49 16.54 -5.60
N LEU A 71 3.29 17.47 -5.05
CA LEU A 71 2.90 18.87 -4.86
C LEU A 71 2.60 19.58 -6.19
N HIS A 72 3.21 19.13 -7.29
CA HIS A 72 3.03 19.70 -8.62
C HIS A 72 1.81 19.13 -9.37
N TRP A 73 1.10 18.14 -8.81
CA TRP A 73 -0.05 17.52 -9.46
C TRP A 73 -1.37 18.17 -9.02
N LYS A 74 -1.81 19.18 -9.77
CA LYS A 74 -2.99 20.00 -9.42
C LYS A 74 -4.32 19.24 -9.35
N LYS A 75 -4.54 18.27 -10.25
CA LYS A 75 -5.78 17.47 -10.26
C LYS A 75 -5.69 16.31 -9.27
N PRO A 76 -6.75 15.96 -8.51
CA PRO A 76 -6.81 14.75 -7.70
C PRO A 76 -6.31 13.51 -8.45
N ARG A 77 -5.56 12.68 -7.73
CA ARG A 77 -4.93 11.45 -8.26
C ARG A 77 -4.99 10.37 -7.21
N ARG A 78 -5.18 9.14 -7.66
CA ARG A 78 -4.72 7.94 -6.95
C ARG A 78 -3.25 7.69 -7.31
N ILE A 79 -2.39 7.58 -6.31
CA ILE A 79 -0.93 7.54 -6.45
C ILE A 79 -0.40 6.28 -5.80
N PHE A 80 0.22 5.39 -6.58
CA PHE A 80 0.98 4.28 -6.00
C PHE A 80 2.36 4.76 -5.57
N VAL A 81 2.68 4.56 -4.31
CA VAL A 81 3.98 4.87 -3.73
C VAL A 81 4.87 3.63 -3.84
N ASN A 82 6.07 3.80 -4.40
CA ASN A 82 7.10 2.76 -4.51
C ASN A 82 6.68 1.52 -5.33
N SER A 83 6.41 1.70 -6.63
CA SER A 83 6.06 0.59 -7.52
C SER A 83 7.19 -0.38 -7.85
N MET A 84 8.44 -0.03 -7.53
CA MET A 84 9.63 -0.83 -7.83
C MET A 84 10.62 -0.89 -6.66
N SER A 85 10.10 -0.71 -5.46
CA SER A 85 10.82 -0.65 -4.19
C SER A 85 9.85 -0.93 -3.05
N ASP A 86 10.31 -0.85 -1.81
CA ASP A 86 9.47 -0.96 -0.62
C ASP A 86 9.79 0.24 0.27
N LEU A 87 8.78 1.04 0.64
CA LEU A 87 9.00 2.25 1.46
C LEU A 87 9.54 1.90 2.85
N PHE A 88 9.13 0.75 3.38
CA PHE A 88 9.51 0.27 4.71
C PHE A 88 10.70 -0.70 4.63
N HIS A 89 11.53 -0.62 3.60
CA HIS A 89 12.78 -1.39 3.53
C HIS A 89 13.73 -0.94 4.65
N ASP A 90 14.44 -1.88 5.29
CA ASP A 90 15.31 -1.61 6.45
C ASP A 90 16.41 -0.55 6.17
N SER A 91 16.87 -0.47 4.93
CA SER A 91 17.82 0.55 4.45
C SER A 91 17.21 1.95 4.26
N VAL A 92 15.90 2.13 4.40
CA VAL A 92 15.22 3.42 4.35
C VAL A 92 15.05 3.92 5.78
N SER A 93 15.70 5.03 6.11
CA SER A 93 15.65 5.61 7.45
C SER A 93 14.28 6.21 7.78
N ASP A 94 13.90 6.21 9.06
CA ASP A 94 12.67 6.87 9.53
C ASP A 94 12.60 8.32 9.09
N ASN A 95 13.73 9.04 9.13
CA ASN A 95 13.79 10.42 8.69
C ASN A 95 13.34 10.60 7.23
N PHE A 96 13.72 9.68 6.33
CA PHE A 96 13.25 9.74 4.95
C PHE A 96 11.76 9.36 4.85
N ILE A 97 11.30 8.39 5.63
CA ILE A 97 9.87 8.03 5.67
C ILE A 97 9.04 9.23 6.18
N HIS A 98 9.49 9.97 7.19
CA HIS A 98 8.83 11.19 7.66
C HIS A 98 8.70 12.24 6.54
N GLN A 99 9.74 12.41 5.72
CA GLN A 99 9.69 13.32 4.57
C GLN A 99 8.66 12.87 3.52
N VAL A 100 8.54 11.56 3.27
CA VAL A 100 7.53 11.00 2.36
C VAL A 100 6.12 11.24 2.92
N PHE A 101 5.89 10.97 4.20
CA PHE A 101 4.60 11.22 4.85
C PHE A 101 4.24 12.71 4.97
N ALA A 102 5.23 13.58 5.18
CA ALA A 102 5.04 15.03 5.13
C ALA A 102 4.47 15.48 3.78
N VAL A 103 5.00 14.98 2.66
CA VAL A 103 4.45 15.30 1.33
C VAL A 103 3.03 14.75 1.16
N MET A 104 2.73 13.57 1.69
CA MET A 104 1.37 13.01 1.62
C MET A 104 0.36 13.84 2.42
N ALA A 105 0.76 14.32 3.60
CA ALA A 105 -0.03 15.23 4.43
C ALA A 105 -0.26 16.59 3.76
N LEU A 106 0.73 17.12 3.05
CA LEU A 106 0.61 18.37 2.28
C LEU A 106 -0.25 18.22 1.01
N CYS A 107 -0.63 17.00 0.63
CA CYS A 107 -1.38 16.68 -0.58
C CYS A 107 -2.75 16.03 -0.29
N PRO A 108 -3.65 16.63 0.52
CA PRO A 108 -4.90 15.97 0.94
C PRO A 108 -5.88 15.69 -0.21
N TRP A 109 -5.76 16.37 -1.35
CA TRP A 109 -6.56 16.12 -2.56
C TRP A 109 -6.11 14.87 -3.35
N HIS A 110 -5.03 14.21 -2.92
CA HIS A 110 -4.53 12.98 -3.50
C HIS A 110 -4.78 11.79 -2.59
N THR A 111 -5.08 10.64 -3.16
CA THR A 111 -5.09 9.36 -2.46
C THR A 111 -3.77 8.63 -2.71
N PHE A 112 -3.02 8.34 -1.66
CA PHE A 112 -1.78 7.58 -1.73
C PHE A 112 -2.04 6.13 -1.36
N ILE A 113 -1.48 5.19 -2.13
CA ILE A 113 -1.55 3.75 -1.85
C ILE A 113 -0.13 3.24 -1.61
N ILE A 114 0.08 2.60 -0.47
CA ILE A 114 1.34 1.98 -0.08
C ILE A 114 1.12 0.48 0.09
N LEU A 115 2.01 -0.32 -0.51
CA LEU A 115 2.08 -1.76 -0.30
C LEU A 115 3.48 -2.13 0.19
N THR A 116 3.56 -3.01 1.17
CA THR A 116 4.83 -3.52 1.69
C THR A 116 4.77 -5.03 1.96
N LYS A 117 5.93 -5.70 1.94
CA LYS A 117 6.07 -7.05 2.53
C LYS A 117 6.63 -7.01 3.95
N ARG A 118 6.93 -5.83 4.49
CA ARG A 118 7.56 -5.60 5.80
C ARG A 118 6.53 -5.04 6.78
N ALA A 119 5.50 -5.83 7.05
CA ALA A 119 4.36 -5.41 7.88
C ALA A 119 4.80 -4.95 9.28
N GLU A 120 5.76 -5.63 9.89
CA GLU A 120 6.31 -5.29 11.21
C GLU A 120 6.93 -3.90 11.21
N ARG A 121 7.83 -3.63 10.26
CA ARG A 121 8.50 -2.33 10.12
C ARG A 121 7.52 -1.19 9.84
N MET A 122 6.51 -1.44 9.01
CA MET A 122 5.42 -0.49 8.78
C MET A 122 4.66 -0.21 10.07
N ARG A 123 4.26 -1.24 10.82
CA ARG A 123 3.53 -1.07 12.09
C ARG A 123 4.34 -0.29 13.11
N GLU A 124 5.60 -0.67 13.31
CA GLU A 124 6.52 -0.01 14.24
C GLU A 124 6.61 1.49 13.93
N TYR A 125 6.88 1.85 12.67
CA TYR A 125 6.94 3.24 12.26
C TYR A 125 5.61 3.99 12.48
N ILE A 126 4.49 3.42 12.00
CA ILE A 126 3.19 4.11 12.02
C ILE A 126 2.63 4.26 13.45
N SER A 127 3.02 3.37 14.36
CA SER A 127 2.54 3.35 15.75
C SER A 127 3.48 4.07 16.73
N ALA A 128 4.63 4.57 16.28
CA ALA A 128 5.56 5.29 17.13
C ALA A 128 5.00 6.68 17.49
N ASP A 129 5.08 7.03 18.78
CA ASP A 129 4.49 8.26 19.33
C ASP A 129 5.05 9.53 18.66
N GLU A 130 6.35 9.52 18.33
CA GLU A 130 7.03 10.65 17.71
C GLU A 130 6.72 10.83 16.22
N THR A 131 6.16 9.82 15.54
CA THR A 131 6.03 9.83 14.07
C THR A 131 5.22 11.02 13.59
N VAL A 132 4.07 11.27 14.23
CA VAL A 132 3.21 12.41 13.89
C VAL A 132 3.96 13.72 14.12
N GLU A 133 4.52 13.91 15.31
CA GLU A 133 5.27 15.11 15.69
C GLU A 133 6.42 15.43 14.70
N ARG A 134 7.16 14.38 14.27
CA ARG A 134 8.26 14.52 13.31
C ARG A 134 7.77 14.93 11.93
N ILE A 135 6.67 14.33 11.46
CA ILE A 135 6.01 14.74 10.21
C ILE A 135 5.57 16.20 10.33
N LEU A 136 4.98 16.60 11.46
CA LEU A 136 4.51 17.96 11.69
C LEU A 136 5.63 19.00 11.64
N LYS A 137 6.83 18.64 12.08
CA LYS A 137 8.02 19.50 12.03
C LYS A 137 8.59 19.64 10.61
N ILE A 138 8.60 18.56 9.82
CA ILE A 138 9.24 18.53 8.50
C ILE A 138 8.40 19.21 7.41
N ALA A 139 7.08 19.00 7.43
CA ALA A 139 6.20 19.45 6.36
C ALA A 139 6.21 20.97 6.12
N PRO A 140 6.23 21.86 7.13
CA PRO A 140 6.34 23.30 6.91
C PRO A 140 7.64 23.69 6.18
N GLU A 141 8.79 23.12 6.56
CA GLU A 141 10.07 23.40 5.91
C GLU A 141 10.08 22.94 4.45
N PHE A 142 9.52 21.75 4.20
CA PHE A 142 9.37 21.21 2.86
C PHE A 142 8.46 22.10 2.01
N PHE A 143 7.38 22.61 2.58
CA PHE A 143 6.49 23.55 1.89
C PHE A 143 7.18 24.87 1.55
N ILE A 144 7.84 25.52 2.51
CA ILE A 144 8.51 26.82 2.31
C ILE A 144 9.58 26.74 1.21
N SER A 145 10.40 25.68 1.24
CA SER A 145 11.45 25.46 0.24
C SER A 145 10.89 25.30 -1.17
N ASN A 146 9.77 24.59 -1.33
CA ASN A 146 9.14 24.38 -2.64
C ASN A 146 8.24 25.55 -3.09
N LYS A 147 7.66 26.35 -2.19
CA LYS A 147 6.91 27.58 -2.54
C LYS A 147 7.83 28.59 -3.25
N LYS A 148 9.10 28.68 -2.84
CA LYS A 148 10.11 29.55 -3.46
C LYS A 148 10.41 29.22 -4.93
N THR A 149 10.11 27.99 -5.40
CA THR A 149 10.35 27.58 -6.78
C THR A 149 9.17 27.87 -7.72
N GLY A 150 8.01 28.31 -7.18
CA GLY A 150 6.92 28.95 -7.94
C GLY A 150 5.89 28.02 -8.60
N ASP A 151 6.04 26.69 -8.51
CA ASP A 151 5.24 25.75 -9.32
C ASP A 151 4.45 24.70 -8.52
N VAL A 152 4.26 24.91 -7.21
CA VAL A 152 3.51 23.99 -6.33
C VAL A 152 2.03 24.33 -6.23
N ASN A 153 1.17 23.32 -6.11
CA ASN A 153 -0.25 23.51 -5.81
C ASN A 153 -0.43 23.87 -4.32
N ILE A 154 -0.73 25.14 -4.05
CA ILE A 154 -0.89 25.68 -2.69
C ILE A 154 -2.34 25.68 -2.19
N GLY A 155 -3.30 25.17 -2.97
CA GLY A 155 -4.75 25.33 -2.71
C GLY A 155 -5.20 25.05 -1.27
N PRO A 156 -4.90 23.88 -0.67
CA PRO A 156 -5.28 23.62 0.72
C PRO A 156 -4.45 24.37 1.76
N LEU A 157 -3.26 24.82 1.40
CA LEU A 157 -2.29 25.46 2.30
C LEU A 157 -2.49 26.98 2.38
N GLN A 158 -2.99 27.61 1.31
CA GLN A 158 -3.45 28.99 1.31
C GLN A 158 -4.71 29.16 2.19
N TYR A 159 -5.62 28.18 2.17
CA TYR A 159 -6.74 28.12 3.11
C TYR A 159 -6.27 28.08 4.58
N TRP A 160 -5.15 27.41 4.88
CA TRP A 160 -4.60 27.37 6.25
C TRP A 160 -3.95 28.69 6.67
N GLU A 161 -3.17 29.33 5.79
CA GLU A 161 -2.60 30.66 6.04
C GLU A 161 -3.70 31.73 6.23
N GLU A 162 -4.78 31.69 5.44
CA GLU A 162 -5.85 32.70 5.44
C GLU A 162 -6.86 32.54 6.60
N ASN A 163 -7.01 31.33 7.16
CA ASN A 163 -7.96 31.05 8.25
C ASN A 163 -7.30 30.86 9.63
N GLY A 164 -6.00 31.14 9.75
CA GLY A 164 -5.27 31.00 11.02
C GLY A 164 -5.13 29.55 11.49
N SER A 165 -5.23 28.58 10.57
CA SER A 165 -5.12 27.16 10.84
C SER A 165 -3.66 26.79 11.13
N HIS A 166 -3.43 26.08 12.22
CA HIS A 166 -2.11 25.60 12.61
C HIS A 166 -1.87 24.22 11.99
N PHE A 167 -0.60 23.80 11.85
CA PHE A 167 -0.26 22.45 11.42
C PHE A 167 -0.92 21.35 12.31
N SER A 168 -1.28 21.71 13.55
CA SER A 168 -2.10 20.90 14.46
C SER A 168 -3.48 20.53 13.91
N ASP A 169 -3.94 21.14 12.82
CA ASP A 169 -5.20 20.84 12.15
C ASP A 169 -5.06 19.72 11.09
N ILE A 170 -3.84 19.21 10.84
CA ILE A 170 -3.62 17.88 10.23
C ILE A 170 -3.89 16.84 11.31
N ASP A 171 -5.15 16.72 11.70
CA ASP A 171 -5.67 15.64 12.50
C ASP A 171 -6.97 15.19 11.82
N PRO A 172 -6.94 14.02 11.16
CA PRO A 172 -6.67 12.77 11.87
C PRO A 172 -5.34 12.11 11.48
N TRP A 173 -4.52 11.71 12.46
CA TRP A 173 -3.66 10.52 12.29
C TRP A 173 -4.47 9.26 12.61
N PRO A 174 -4.43 8.21 11.76
CA PRO A 174 -3.68 8.08 10.51
C PRO A 174 -4.22 8.97 9.38
N LEU A 175 -3.33 9.45 8.50
CA LEU A 175 -3.70 10.34 7.38
C LEU A 175 -4.87 9.75 6.55
N PRO A 176 -6.03 10.45 6.42
CA PRO A 176 -7.23 9.91 5.76
C PRO A 176 -7.01 9.55 4.28
N ASN A 177 -6.08 10.25 3.65
CA ASN A 177 -5.77 10.11 2.24
C ASN A 177 -4.65 9.08 1.96
N VAL A 178 -4.15 8.38 2.99
CA VAL A 178 -3.12 7.34 2.86
C VAL A 178 -3.71 5.96 3.13
N TRP A 179 -3.76 5.15 2.08
CA TRP A 179 -4.17 3.76 2.14
C TRP A 179 -2.95 2.87 2.28
N GLN A 180 -2.97 2.02 3.29
CA GLN A 180 -1.82 1.20 3.67
C GLN A 180 -2.18 -0.28 3.54
N GLY A 181 -1.23 -1.06 3.04
CA GLY A 181 -1.47 -2.47 2.84
C GLY A 181 -0.23 -3.33 2.79
N VAL A 182 -0.49 -4.63 2.86
CA VAL A 182 0.54 -5.65 2.79
C VAL A 182 0.38 -6.52 1.54
N SER A 183 1.49 -6.94 0.96
CA SER A 183 1.49 -7.91 -0.13
C SER A 183 1.76 -9.32 0.40
N VAL A 184 0.84 -10.26 0.19
CA VAL A 184 0.99 -11.65 0.64
C VAL A 184 0.81 -12.60 -0.54
N SER A 185 1.42 -13.78 -0.49
CA SER A 185 1.37 -14.73 -1.61
C SER A 185 0.70 -16.06 -1.29
N ASN A 186 0.40 -16.36 -0.02
CA ASN A 186 -0.20 -17.61 0.43
C ASN A 186 -0.70 -17.47 1.88
N GLN A 187 -1.35 -18.51 2.40
CA GLN A 187 -1.88 -18.53 3.77
C GLN A 187 -0.82 -18.24 4.82
N THR A 188 0.40 -18.78 4.68
CA THR A 188 1.47 -18.54 5.66
C THR A 188 1.87 -17.07 5.73
N GLU A 189 2.02 -16.40 4.59
CA GLU A 189 2.27 -14.95 4.54
C GLU A 189 1.06 -14.15 5.06
N ALA A 190 -0.17 -14.58 4.75
CA ALA A 190 -1.39 -13.95 5.25
C ALA A 190 -1.48 -14.02 6.78
N CYS A 191 -1.29 -15.20 7.38
CA CYS A 191 -1.20 -15.45 8.82
C CYS A 191 -0.14 -14.58 9.51
N ARG A 192 1.00 -14.36 8.85
CA ARG A 192 2.07 -13.50 9.40
C ARG A 192 1.73 -12.01 9.34
N HIS A 193 1.20 -11.53 8.21
CA HIS A 193 1.15 -10.09 7.94
C HIS A 193 -0.21 -9.44 8.23
N LEU A 194 -1.31 -10.16 8.08
CA LEU A 194 -2.64 -9.57 8.27
C LEU A 194 -2.93 -9.19 9.72
N PRO A 195 -2.62 -10.01 10.75
CA PRO A 195 -2.83 -9.59 12.13
C PRO A 195 -2.08 -8.30 12.47
N ILE A 196 -0.88 -8.13 11.90
CA ILE A 196 -0.06 -6.93 12.06
C ILE A 196 -0.74 -5.73 11.39
N LEU A 197 -1.19 -5.86 10.14
CA LEU A 197 -1.90 -4.80 9.42
C LEU A 197 -3.17 -4.33 10.14
N LEU A 198 -3.92 -5.26 10.74
CA LEU A 198 -5.09 -4.96 11.55
C LEU A 198 -4.76 -4.14 12.81
N GLN A 199 -3.58 -4.34 13.38
CA GLN A 199 -3.07 -3.58 14.53
C GLN A 199 -2.40 -2.26 14.13
N THR A 200 -2.04 -2.07 12.86
CA THR A 200 -1.47 -0.82 12.36
C THR A 200 -2.55 0.26 12.23
N PRO A 201 -2.34 1.48 12.76
CA PRO A 201 -3.19 2.64 12.49
C PRO A 201 -3.27 2.93 10.98
N ALA A 202 -4.46 2.83 10.39
CA ALA A 202 -4.66 3.14 8.97
C ALA A 202 -6.10 3.62 8.72
N ALA A 203 -6.25 4.61 7.84
CA ALA A 203 -7.55 5.06 7.36
C ALA A 203 -8.21 4.00 6.44
N VAL A 204 -7.40 3.36 5.59
CA VAL A 204 -7.80 2.25 4.73
C VAL A 204 -6.73 1.16 4.79
N ARG A 205 -7.15 -0.07 5.09
CA ARG A 205 -6.34 -1.29 5.11
C ARG A 205 -6.63 -2.13 3.88
N LEU A 206 -5.60 -2.43 3.10
CA LEU A 206 -5.72 -3.29 1.92
C LEU A 206 -4.75 -4.45 1.96
N VAL A 207 -5.15 -5.59 1.41
CA VAL A 207 -4.26 -6.72 1.14
C VAL A 207 -4.12 -6.89 -0.36
N SER A 208 -2.88 -7.05 -0.82
CA SER A 208 -2.58 -7.45 -2.20
C SER A 208 -2.05 -8.88 -2.20
N LEU A 209 -2.89 -9.81 -2.64
CA LEU A 209 -2.60 -11.22 -2.84
C LEU A 209 -1.90 -11.38 -4.20
N GLU A 210 -0.68 -10.84 -4.30
CA GLU A 210 0.06 -10.74 -5.56
C GLU A 210 1.58 -11.02 -5.41
N PRO A 211 2.12 -12.01 -6.15
CA PRO A 211 1.36 -13.06 -6.85
C PRO A 211 0.66 -13.96 -5.83
N LEU A 212 -0.57 -14.40 -6.12
CA LEU A 212 -1.22 -15.47 -5.35
C LEU A 212 -0.64 -16.82 -5.78
N LEU A 213 -0.01 -17.51 -4.82
CA LEU A 213 0.75 -18.75 -5.03
C LEU A 213 0.16 -19.95 -4.26
N GLY A 214 -0.99 -19.78 -3.63
CA GLY A 214 -1.70 -20.83 -2.91
C GLY A 214 -3.04 -20.31 -2.41
N ALA A 215 -3.92 -21.21 -1.98
CA ALA A 215 -5.21 -20.86 -1.39
C ALA A 215 -5.01 -19.94 -0.17
N VAL A 216 -5.94 -19.00 0.01
CA VAL A 216 -5.99 -18.10 1.18
C VAL A 216 -7.42 -18.00 1.69
N ASP A 217 -7.60 -18.39 2.94
CA ASP A 217 -8.81 -18.19 3.72
C ASP A 217 -8.62 -16.98 4.64
N LEU A 218 -9.22 -15.85 4.25
CA LEU A 218 -9.20 -14.58 4.97
C LEU A 218 -10.13 -14.60 6.20
N THR A 219 -11.00 -15.61 6.31
CA THR A 219 -11.84 -15.83 7.49
C THR A 219 -11.12 -16.68 8.56
N ASN A 220 -9.98 -17.27 8.21
CA ASN A 220 -9.22 -18.20 9.04
C ASN A 220 -7.73 -17.86 9.10
N ILE A 221 -7.43 -16.64 9.53
CA ILE A 221 -6.06 -16.17 9.75
C ILE A 221 -5.61 -16.58 11.14
N ARG A 222 -4.50 -17.33 11.23
CA ARG A 222 -3.90 -17.73 12.51
C ARG A 222 -2.78 -16.78 12.86
N ASP A 223 -2.94 -16.00 13.92
CA ASP A 223 -1.90 -15.11 14.42
C ASP A 223 -0.94 -15.91 15.33
N PRO A 224 0.32 -16.13 14.94
CA PRO A 224 1.27 -16.87 15.77
C PRO A 224 1.71 -16.12 17.04
N ASN A 225 1.48 -14.79 17.10
CA ASN A 225 1.96 -13.92 18.18
C ASN A 225 0.88 -13.58 19.19
N ARG A 226 -0.40 -13.80 18.87
CA ARG A 226 -1.48 -13.71 19.85
C ARG A 226 -1.57 -15.05 20.59
N PHE A 227 -1.27 -14.96 21.89
CA PHE A 227 -1.39 -15.94 22.98
C PHE A 227 -2.39 -17.09 22.74
N PRO A 228 -2.21 -18.27 23.38
CA PRO A 228 -2.77 -19.56 22.95
C PRO A 228 -4.30 -19.65 22.78
N HIS A 229 -5.05 -18.63 23.21
CA HIS A 229 -6.51 -18.62 23.21
C HIS A 229 -7.13 -18.14 21.90
N CYS A 230 -6.41 -17.43 21.02
CA CYS A 230 -6.95 -16.98 19.73
C CYS A 230 -6.79 -18.06 18.65
N LEU A 231 -7.86 -18.79 18.36
CA LEU A 231 -7.90 -19.86 17.37
C LEU A 231 -7.73 -19.36 15.93
N ARG A 232 -8.47 -18.30 15.58
CA ARG A 232 -8.43 -17.67 14.25
C ARG A 232 -9.02 -16.27 14.24
N LEU A 233 -8.65 -15.51 13.22
CA LEU A 233 -9.16 -14.18 12.92
C LEU A 233 -9.90 -14.23 11.57
N ASP A 234 -11.10 -13.66 11.56
CA ASP A 234 -11.77 -13.24 10.32
C ASP A 234 -11.40 -11.79 10.06
N VAL A 235 -10.48 -11.59 9.11
CA VAL A 235 -9.91 -10.27 8.81
C VAL A 235 -10.83 -9.41 7.94
N LEU A 236 -11.85 -10.03 7.34
CA LEU A 236 -12.86 -9.34 6.53
C LEU A 236 -13.97 -8.78 7.42
N ALA A 237 -14.36 -9.53 8.46
CA ALA A 237 -15.36 -9.09 9.43
C ALA A 237 -14.79 -8.37 10.65
N GLY A 238 -13.47 -8.46 10.88
CA GLY A 238 -12.81 -7.92 12.07
C GLY A 238 -13.20 -8.68 13.34
N ARG A 239 -13.29 -10.02 13.26
CA ARG A 239 -13.73 -10.89 14.36
C ARG A 239 -12.63 -11.84 14.80
N GLU A 240 -12.58 -12.10 16.09
CA GLU A 240 -11.64 -13.05 16.71
C GLU A 240 -12.42 -14.23 17.29
N PHE A 241 -11.87 -15.42 17.12
CA PHE A 241 -12.44 -16.65 17.62
C PHE A 241 -11.51 -17.23 18.68
N HIS A 242 -12.03 -17.44 19.88
CA HIS A 242 -11.28 -17.94 21.04
C HIS A 242 -11.83 -19.30 21.52
N GLU A 243 -11.00 -20.11 22.19
CA GLU A 243 -11.41 -21.44 22.70
C GLU A 243 -12.53 -21.37 23.75
N ASP A 244 -12.51 -20.34 24.61
CA ASP A 244 -13.29 -20.27 25.84
C ASP A 244 -14.55 -19.37 25.76
N ASP A 245 -14.93 -18.87 24.57
CA ASP A 245 -15.97 -17.84 24.47
C ASP A 245 -16.89 -17.99 23.24
N ASP A 246 -18.09 -17.41 23.32
CA ASP A 246 -19.17 -17.43 22.30
C ASP A 246 -18.84 -16.63 21.01
N CYS A 247 -17.56 -16.52 20.61
CA CYS A 247 -17.11 -15.76 19.43
C CYS A 247 -17.44 -14.25 19.48
N ARG A 248 -17.41 -13.62 20.68
CA ARG A 248 -17.88 -12.23 20.87
C ARG A 248 -16.80 -11.14 20.79
N TRP A 249 -15.54 -11.48 20.56
CA TRP A 249 -14.46 -10.49 20.50
C TRP A 249 -14.31 -9.92 19.09
N THR A 250 -14.47 -8.60 18.97
CA THR A 250 -14.15 -7.87 17.74
C THR A 250 -12.71 -7.41 17.79
N ALA A 251 -11.94 -7.68 16.74
CA ALA A 251 -10.59 -7.12 16.56
C ALA A 251 -10.61 -5.58 16.40
N GLY A 252 -11.80 -4.99 16.29
CA GLY A 252 -12.05 -3.56 16.12
C GLY A 252 -11.79 -3.08 14.68
N ASN A 253 -10.75 -3.61 14.04
CA ASN A 253 -10.38 -3.29 12.66
C ASN A 253 -10.72 -4.44 11.69
N LYS A 254 -10.86 -4.12 10.41
CA LYS A 254 -11.03 -5.08 9.30
C LYS A 254 -10.31 -4.60 8.04
N LEU A 255 -10.22 -5.47 7.04
CA LEU A 255 -9.79 -5.08 5.70
C LEU A 255 -10.86 -4.22 5.00
N ASN A 256 -10.40 -3.22 4.26
CA ASN A 256 -11.23 -2.35 3.43
C ASN A 256 -11.17 -2.74 1.95
N GLN A 257 -10.15 -3.49 1.51
CA GLN A 257 -10.06 -3.98 0.14
C GLN A 257 -9.18 -5.23 0.05
N VAL A 258 -9.55 -6.14 -0.84
CA VAL A 258 -8.77 -7.30 -1.23
C VAL A 258 -8.45 -7.22 -2.72
N ILE A 259 -7.16 -7.24 -3.05
CA ILE A 259 -6.66 -7.25 -4.43
C ILE A 259 -6.04 -8.61 -4.70
N VAL A 260 -6.45 -9.30 -5.77
CA VAL A 260 -5.89 -10.60 -6.18
C VAL A 260 -5.27 -10.51 -7.56
N GLY A 261 -4.12 -11.16 -7.76
CA GLY A 261 -3.50 -11.24 -9.08
C GLY A 261 -2.46 -12.35 -9.21
N GLY A 262 -2.38 -12.90 -10.42
CA GLY A 262 -1.36 -13.88 -10.80
C GLY A 262 0.05 -13.29 -10.90
N GLU A 263 1.03 -14.17 -11.09
CA GLU A 263 2.40 -13.77 -11.40
C GLU A 263 2.53 -13.33 -12.86
N THR A 264 3.40 -12.35 -13.15
CA THR A 264 3.55 -11.79 -14.50
C THR A 264 4.93 -11.99 -15.12
N GLY A 265 4.94 -12.18 -16.44
CA GLY A 265 6.14 -12.25 -17.27
C GLY A 265 6.68 -13.67 -17.47
N PRO A 266 7.87 -13.82 -18.07
CA PRO A 266 8.43 -15.14 -18.38
C PRO A 266 8.60 -15.99 -17.12
N GLY A 267 8.15 -17.25 -17.19
CA GLY A 267 8.21 -18.18 -16.05
C GLY A 267 7.21 -17.87 -14.93
N ALA A 268 6.15 -17.12 -15.21
CA ALA A 268 5.05 -16.89 -14.27
C ALA A 268 4.49 -18.21 -13.75
N ARG A 269 4.45 -18.37 -12.43
CA ARG A 269 3.83 -19.52 -11.77
C ARG A 269 2.31 -19.48 -11.97
N PRO A 270 1.67 -20.63 -12.25
CA PRO A 270 0.22 -20.69 -12.43
C PRO A 270 -0.51 -20.35 -11.13
N MET A 271 -1.63 -19.67 -11.26
CA MET A 271 -2.59 -19.42 -10.19
C MET A 271 -3.86 -20.22 -10.47
N ASP A 272 -4.34 -21.00 -9.50
CA ASP A 272 -5.61 -21.70 -9.63
C ASP A 272 -6.79 -20.69 -9.56
N PRO A 273 -7.63 -20.59 -10.60
CA PRO A 273 -8.80 -19.71 -10.58
C PRO A 273 -9.77 -20.01 -9.44
N ASN A 274 -9.80 -21.24 -8.90
CA ASN A 274 -10.65 -21.59 -7.77
C ASN A 274 -10.23 -20.87 -6.49
N TRP A 275 -8.92 -20.61 -6.28
CA TRP A 275 -8.48 -19.78 -5.16
C TRP A 275 -9.01 -18.35 -5.28
N VAL A 276 -9.05 -17.82 -6.51
CA VAL A 276 -9.59 -16.48 -6.78
C VAL A 276 -11.10 -16.43 -6.51
N ARG A 277 -11.85 -17.46 -6.94
CA ARG A 277 -13.30 -17.56 -6.67
C ARG A 277 -13.58 -17.62 -5.17
N ASP A 278 -12.83 -18.44 -4.44
CA ASP A 278 -12.98 -18.60 -3.00
C ASP A 278 -12.73 -17.27 -2.27
N ILE A 279 -11.62 -16.58 -2.57
CA ILE A 279 -11.31 -15.27 -1.98
C ILE A 279 -12.39 -14.23 -2.33
N ARG A 280 -12.83 -14.21 -3.59
CA ARG A 280 -13.93 -13.33 -4.03
C ARG A 280 -15.20 -13.60 -3.23
N ASP A 281 -15.61 -14.86 -3.09
CA ASP A 281 -16.86 -15.22 -2.41
C ASP A 281 -16.79 -14.86 -0.93
N GLN A 282 -15.64 -15.06 -0.28
CA GLN A 282 -15.39 -14.55 1.09
C GLN A 282 -15.58 -13.02 1.17
N CYS A 283 -15.03 -12.26 0.21
CA CYS A 283 -15.16 -10.81 0.16
C CYS A 283 -16.61 -10.35 -0.03
N LEU A 284 -17.34 -10.99 -0.94
CA LEU A 284 -18.76 -10.68 -1.21
C LEU A 284 -19.64 -10.94 0.00
N ILE A 285 -19.43 -12.08 0.69
CA ILE A 285 -20.15 -12.41 1.93
C ILE A 285 -19.90 -11.36 3.01
N ALA A 286 -18.67 -10.87 3.13
CA ALA A 286 -18.30 -9.87 4.14
C ALA A 286 -18.61 -8.42 3.74
N GLY A 287 -19.02 -8.17 2.48
CA GLY A 287 -19.19 -6.81 1.94
C GLY A 287 -17.87 -6.03 1.86
N VAL A 288 -16.75 -6.72 1.60
CA VAL A 288 -15.43 -6.10 1.43
C VAL A 288 -15.12 -5.99 -0.07
N PRO A 289 -14.75 -4.80 -0.58
CA PRO A 289 -14.39 -4.59 -1.98
C PRO A 289 -13.34 -5.58 -2.51
N PHE A 290 -13.70 -6.28 -3.59
CA PHE A 290 -12.83 -7.23 -4.29
C PHE A 290 -12.34 -6.69 -5.65
N PHE A 291 -11.02 -6.69 -5.85
CA PHE A 291 -10.37 -6.31 -7.10
C PHE A 291 -9.55 -7.47 -7.67
N LEU A 292 -9.83 -7.85 -8.92
CA LEU A 292 -9.02 -8.80 -9.66
C LEU A 292 -8.13 -8.06 -10.65
N LYS A 293 -6.81 -8.14 -10.44
CA LYS A 293 -5.84 -7.59 -11.37
C LYS A 293 -5.72 -8.43 -12.63
N HIS A 294 -5.48 -9.73 -12.49
CA HIS A 294 -5.51 -10.70 -13.58
C HIS A 294 -5.40 -12.13 -13.05
N VAL A 295 -5.89 -13.10 -13.83
CA VAL A 295 -5.76 -14.53 -13.54
C VAL A 295 -4.47 -15.10 -14.13
N SER A 296 -4.26 -14.89 -15.43
CA SER A 296 -3.06 -15.28 -16.16
C SER A 296 -2.85 -14.32 -17.35
N LYS A 297 -1.79 -14.56 -18.14
CA LYS A 297 -1.59 -13.82 -19.40
C LYS A 297 -2.73 -14.07 -20.40
N GLU A 298 -3.26 -15.28 -20.43
CA GLU A 298 -4.29 -15.73 -21.37
C GLU A 298 -5.70 -15.33 -20.90
N ALA A 299 -6.02 -15.58 -19.63
CA ALA A 299 -7.33 -15.25 -19.05
C ALA A 299 -7.49 -13.74 -18.79
N GLY A 300 -6.39 -12.99 -18.70
CA GLY A 300 -6.42 -11.56 -18.46
C GLY A 300 -7.14 -11.22 -17.15
N ARG A 301 -8.04 -10.24 -17.20
CA ARG A 301 -8.78 -9.71 -16.03
C ARG A 301 -10.10 -10.42 -15.75
N LEU A 302 -10.48 -11.38 -16.58
CA LEU A 302 -11.80 -12.01 -16.50
C LEU A 302 -11.78 -13.18 -15.52
N LEU A 303 -12.75 -13.18 -14.61
CA LEU A 303 -13.12 -14.34 -13.79
C LEU A 303 -14.62 -14.57 -13.96
N ASP A 304 -14.96 -15.74 -14.47
CA ASP A 304 -16.33 -16.14 -14.80
C ASP A 304 -17.03 -15.15 -15.75
N GLY A 305 -16.30 -14.70 -16.78
CA GLY A 305 -16.82 -13.85 -17.85
C GLY A 305 -16.98 -12.36 -17.52
N ARG A 306 -16.56 -11.92 -16.33
CA ARG A 306 -16.60 -10.50 -15.93
C ARG A 306 -15.31 -10.02 -15.28
N GLU A 307 -15.12 -8.70 -15.30
CA GLU A 307 -14.09 -8.03 -14.52
C GLU A 307 -14.59 -7.72 -13.11
N TRP A 308 -13.64 -7.63 -12.18
CA TRP A 308 -13.87 -7.33 -10.77
C TRP A 308 -12.98 -6.16 -10.37
N ASN A 309 -13.58 -4.98 -10.19
CA ASN A 309 -12.87 -3.71 -10.10
C ASN A 309 -13.30 -2.88 -8.88
N GLU A 310 -13.79 -3.53 -7.82
CA GLU A 310 -14.33 -2.83 -6.66
C GLU A 310 -13.22 -2.11 -5.88
N MET A 311 -13.54 -0.91 -5.39
CA MET A 311 -12.64 -0.06 -4.63
C MET A 311 -13.28 0.31 -3.30
N PRO A 312 -12.49 0.56 -2.24
CA PRO A 312 -13.03 1.03 -0.97
C PRO A 312 -13.73 2.38 -1.13
N GLU A 313 -14.90 2.47 -0.50
CA GLU A 313 -15.59 3.74 -0.29
C GLU A 313 -14.82 4.55 0.75
N VAL A 314 -14.31 5.72 0.34
CA VAL A 314 -13.70 6.67 1.29
C VAL A 314 -14.68 7.82 1.44
N LYS A 315 -15.16 8.01 2.66
CA LYS A 315 -15.89 9.23 3.03
C LYS A 315 -14.86 10.35 3.04
N ASN A 316 -14.87 11.19 2.00
CA ASN A 316 -14.19 12.47 2.01
C ASN A 316 -14.88 13.41 2.98
#